data_AF-A0A5B1B948-F1
#
_entry.id   AF-A0A5B1B948-F1
#
_cell.length_a   1.000
_cell.length_b   1.000
_cell.length_c   1.000
_cell.angle_alpha   90.00
_cell.angle_beta   90.00
_cell.angle_gamma   90.00
#
_symmetry.space_group_name_H-M   'P 1'
#
loop_
_entity.id
_entity.type
_entity.pdbx_description
1 polymer ?
#
loop_
_entity_poly.entity_id
_entity_poly.type
_entity_poly.pdbx_seq_one_letter_code
_entity_poly.pdbx_strand_id
1 'polypeptide(L)'
;MKIIYILISFICSQLLMAQDRSLSFKEGQEKNIVGNELHSYTLSLTKGDFVQLHLRQQDVNLQVIISSPKKDTLKGFLANFRKEGLEIVEFPVKKSDTYTFKVSPFISRWLKDSVRQNFINNIDGSYIVEKFKVFSPKEYKALQKFRKAQQDSVIGWIQKKSIPLSSVVAETGFSDLSYLKLLLQDVQIVGMGETSHGTKEIFQMKHRMLEFLVKEMGFTLFGIEASHIGCQPINDYVLYGKGNSRDALSAQGFWIWNVESVIDMIEWMYRYNKTVADAKKVKFIGIDTQTNGLELAYKKIEDYIKKTKPHPLLEVHVDLVFQNIKAITDRSDLSDHRQQLYTVLSYLFVNEMNLITKSSRKEYHKVLADLRKIIQGIEVADRKLRNKVDG
;
A
#
# COMPACT_ATOMS: atom_id res chain seq x y z
N MET A 1 58.96 36.42 45.75
CA MET A 1 58.05 35.31 45.38
C MET A 1 57.84 35.38 43.87
N LYS A 2 58.39 34.42 43.11
CA LYS A 2 58.32 34.38 41.63
C LYS A 2 56.96 33.79 41.23
N ILE A 3 56.19 34.47 40.39
CA ILE A 3 55.06 33.89 39.67
C ILE A 3 55.23 34.22 38.19
N ILE A 4 55.38 33.15 37.42
CA ILE A 4 55.52 33.08 35.97
C ILE A 4 54.11 33.05 35.38
N TYR A 5 53.80 33.93 34.42
CA TYR A 5 52.63 33.77 33.55
C TYR A 5 53.10 33.22 32.20
N ILE A 6 52.69 31.97 31.92
CA ILE A 6 52.94 31.27 30.66
C ILE A 6 51.87 31.68 29.65
N LEU A 7 52.31 32.27 28.53
CA LEU A 7 51.48 32.46 27.33
C LEU A 7 51.32 31.10 26.63
N ILE A 8 50.09 30.59 26.53
CA ILE A 8 49.77 29.42 25.70
C ILE A 8 49.14 29.92 24.41
N SER A 9 49.89 29.79 23.32
CA SER A 9 49.45 30.02 21.93
C SER A 9 48.50 28.90 21.49
N PHE A 10 47.29 29.26 21.07
CA PHE A 10 46.39 28.33 20.37
C PHE A 10 46.73 28.34 18.87
N ILE A 11 47.32 27.24 18.40
CA ILE A 11 47.48 26.94 16.99
C ILE A 11 46.09 26.59 16.44
N CYS A 12 45.49 27.51 15.67
CA CYS A 12 44.29 27.26 14.90
C CYS A 12 44.67 26.43 13.67
N SER A 13 44.28 25.15 13.67
CA SER A 13 44.37 24.27 12.51
C SER A 13 43.40 24.73 11.43
N GLN A 14 43.94 25.29 10.35
CA GLN A 14 43.19 25.63 9.14
C GLN A 14 42.60 24.35 8.53
N LEU A 15 41.27 24.25 8.53
CA LEU A 15 40.54 23.30 7.70
C LEU A 15 40.86 23.60 6.23
N LEU A 16 41.35 22.60 5.49
CA LEU A 16 41.42 22.66 4.03
C LEU A 16 40.00 22.84 3.47
N MET A 17 39.69 24.05 3.02
CA MET A 17 38.58 24.29 2.11
C MET A 17 38.97 23.73 0.73
N ALA A 18 38.43 22.56 0.39
CA ALA A 18 38.49 22.05 -0.96
C ALA A 18 37.86 23.08 -1.91
N GLN A 19 38.64 23.56 -2.89
CA GLN A 19 38.18 24.43 -3.96
C GLN A 19 37.09 23.70 -4.76
N ASP A 20 35.85 24.19 -4.64
CA ASP A 20 34.66 23.64 -5.30
C ASP A 20 34.82 23.78 -6.82
N ARG A 21 35.22 22.68 -7.48
CA ARG A 21 35.30 22.61 -8.94
C ARG A 21 33.86 22.60 -9.45
N SER A 22 33.37 23.75 -9.93
CA SER A 22 31.99 23.89 -10.42
C SER A 22 31.63 22.75 -11.39
N LEU A 23 30.73 21.87 -10.97
CA LEU A 23 30.25 20.78 -11.80
C LEU A 23 29.35 21.34 -12.90
N SER A 24 29.40 20.69 -14.08
CA SER A 24 28.45 20.93 -15.17
C SER A 24 27.67 19.65 -15.42
N PHE A 25 26.37 19.79 -15.70
CA PHE A 25 25.57 18.66 -16.16
C PHE A 25 26.03 18.26 -17.56
N LYS A 26 26.44 17.01 -17.73
CA LYS A 26 26.82 16.42 -19.02
C LYS A 26 26.03 15.15 -19.23
N GLU A 27 25.27 15.07 -20.33
CA GLU A 27 24.48 13.88 -20.63
C GLU A 27 25.37 12.63 -20.74
N GLY A 28 24.89 11.51 -20.19
CA GLY A 28 25.62 10.25 -20.08
C GLY A 28 26.65 10.19 -18.95
N GLN A 29 26.88 11.29 -18.23
CA GLN A 29 27.82 11.27 -17.11
C GLN A 29 27.20 10.59 -15.87
N GLU A 30 27.89 9.57 -15.38
CA GLU A 30 27.62 8.94 -14.10
C GLU A 30 28.38 9.64 -12.96
N LYS A 31 27.74 9.72 -11.79
CA LYS A 31 28.28 10.28 -10.55
C LYS A 31 27.91 9.38 -9.39
N ASN A 32 28.92 8.78 -8.77
CA ASN A 32 28.76 8.12 -7.48
C ASN A 32 28.41 9.14 -6.41
N ILE A 33 27.52 8.78 -5.49
CA ILE A 33 27.12 9.63 -4.37
C ILE A 33 26.95 8.76 -3.13
N VAL A 34 27.74 9.06 -2.11
CA VAL A 34 27.78 8.27 -0.88
C VAL A 34 27.37 9.11 0.32
N GLY A 35 26.86 8.45 1.36
CA GLY A 35 26.54 9.12 2.61
C GLY A 35 25.53 10.27 2.45
N ASN A 36 25.94 11.46 2.86
CA ASN A 36 25.19 12.70 2.73
C ASN A 36 25.86 13.71 1.78
N GLU A 37 26.61 13.21 0.80
CA GLU A 37 27.28 14.04 -0.20
C GLU A 37 26.31 14.97 -0.93
N LEU A 38 26.85 16.12 -1.33
CA LEU A 38 26.12 17.19 -2.00
C LEU A 38 26.87 17.60 -3.27
N HIS A 39 26.30 17.28 -4.43
CA HIS A 39 26.84 17.73 -5.71
C HIS A 39 26.18 19.05 -6.12
N SER A 40 26.97 20.11 -6.27
CA SER A 40 26.50 21.44 -6.63
C SER A 40 26.80 21.79 -8.08
N TYR A 41 25.77 22.18 -8.83
CA TYR A 41 25.86 22.58 -10.23
C TYR A 41 25.32 24.00 -10.37
N THR A 42 26.13 24.91 -10.92
CA THR A 42 25.75 26.33 -11.03
C THR A 42 25.47 26.71 -12.48
N LEU A 43 24.30 27.33 -12.72
CA LEU A 43 23.86 27.77 -14.04
C LEU A 43 23.45 29.24 -13.99
N SER A 44 23.96 30.05 -14.91
CA SER A 44 23.45 31.41 -15.15
C SER A 44 22.27 31.32 -16.11
N LEU A 45 21.07 31.68 -15.65
CA LEU A 45 19.82 31.51 -16.41
C LEU A 45 19.12 32.85 -16.59
N THR A 46 18.45 33.01 -17.73
CA THR A 46 17.69 34.22 -18.06
C THR A 46 16.19 34.02 -17.83
N LYS A 47 15.48 35.10 -17.51
CA LYS A 47 14.03 35.08 -17.35
C LYS A 47 13.36 34.52 -18.61
N GLY A 48 12.56 33.48 -18.43
CA GLY A 48 11.84 32.79 -19.49
C GLY A 48 12.53 31.52 -19.99
N ASP A 49 13.78 31.27 -19.60
CA ASP A 49 14.42 29.98 -19.82
C ASP A 49 13.66 28.86 -19.10
N PHE A 50 13.88 27.64 -19.56
CA PHE A 50 13.35 26.45 -18.92
C PHE A 50 14.43 25.37 -18.86
N VAL A 51 14.75 24.93 -17.66
CA VAL A 51 15.69 23.82 -17.45
C VAL A 51 14.92 22.51 -17.42
N GLN A 52 15.33 21.59 -18.28
CA GLN A 52 14.96 20.18 -18.22
C GLN A 52 16.18 19.36 -17.83
N LEU A 53 16.12 18.70 -16.68
CA LEU A 53 17.17 17.84 -16.16
C LEU A 53 16.56 16.53 -15.68
N HIS A 54 17.05 15.41 -16.19
CA HIS A 54 16.64 14.07 -15.78
C HIS A 54 17.85 13.34 -15.20
N LEU A 55 17.73 12.85 -13.96
CA LEU A 55 18.77 12.11 -13.26
C LEU A 55 18.28 10.67 -13.03
N ARG A 56 18.91 9.70 -13.66
CA ARG A 56 18.61 8.28 -13.44
C ARG A 56 19.34 7.82 -12.19
N GLN A 57 18.59 7.41 -11.19
CA GLN A 57 19.09 6.93 -9.92
C GLN A 57 19.47 5.45 -10.01
N GLN A 58 20.53 5.06 -9.29
CA GLN A 58 20.98 3.67 -9.12
C GLN A 58 21.34 3.47 -7.65
N ASP A 59 20.56 2.62 -6.97
CA ASP A 59 20.66 2.29 -5.54
C ASP A 59 20.59 3.46 -4.55
N VAL A 60 20.10 4.63 -4.99
CA VAL A 60 19.98 5.85 -4.18
C VAL A 60 18.66 6.56 -4.43
N ASN A 61 18.02 7.09 -3.38
CA ASN A 61 16.89 7.99 -3.53
C ASN A 61 17.42 9.44 -3.49
N LEU A 62 17.33 10.18 -4.58
CA LEU A 62 17.85 11.52 -4.75
C LEU A 62 16.79 12.59 -4.48
N GLN A 63 17.26 13.71 -3.97
CA GLN A 63 16.56 14.98 -4.01
C GLN A 63 17.38 16.00 -4.79
N VAL A 64 16.70 16.93 -5.45
CA VAL A 64 17.32 18.11 -6.07
C VAL A 64 16.74 19.37 -5.46
N ILE A 65 17.61 20.22 -4.91
CA ILE A 65 17.23 21.53 -4.38
C ILE A 65 17.81 22.62 -5.27
N ILE A 66 16.95 23.49 -5.78
CA ILE A 66 17.37 24.68 -6.52
C ILE A 66 17.41 25.86 -5.56
N SER A 67 18.55 26.57 -5.52
CA SER A 67 18.76 27.79 -4.75
C SER A 67 19.22 28.94 -5.65
N SER A 68 19.18 30.17 -5.10
CA SER A 68 19.74 31.38 -5.71
C SER A 68 20.58 32.12 -4.66
N PRO A 69 21.47 33.06 -5.02
CA PRO A 69 22.27 33.82 -4.07
C PRO A 69 21.46 34.52 -2.96
N LYS A 70 20.20 34.85 -3.24
CA LYS A 70 19.31 35.55 -2.29
C LYS A 70 18.36 34.63 -1.51
N LYS A 71 18.31 33.33 -1.85
CA LYS A 71 17.37 32.39 -1.24
C LYS A 71 17.91 30.96 -1.29
N ASP A 72 18.12 30.39 -0.11
CA ASP A 72 18.71 29.07 0.10
C ASP A 72 17.89 27.91 -0.44
N THR A 73 16.57 28.07 -0.60
CA THR A 73 15.71 27.09 -1.26
C THR A 73 14.60 27.78 -2.02
N LEU A 74 14.59 27.62 -3.35
CA LEU A 74 13.53 28.09 -4.24
C LEU A 74 12.52 26.99 -4.54
N LYS A 75 13.01 25.78 -4.83
CA LYS A 75 12.19 24.63 -5.18
C LYS A 75 12.95 23.34 -4.90
N GLY A 76 12.27 22.36 -4.31
CA GLY A 76 12.77 20.99 -4.14
C GLY A 76 12.07 20.05 -5.11
N PHE A 77 12.79 19.01 -5.54
CA PHE A 77 12.30 17.93 -6.38
C PHE A 77 12.64 16.61 -5.70
N LEU A 78 11.61 15.77 -5.60
CA LEU A 78 11.62 14.42 -5.07
C LEU A 78 10.45 13.69 -5.74
N ALA A 79 10.59 13.45 -7.04
CA ALA A 79 9.55 12.88 -7.88
C ALA A 79 9.31 11.39 -7.58
N ASN A 80 10.32 10.69 -7.06
CA ASN A 80 10.25 9.26 -6.79
C ASN A 80 10.88 8.90 -5.43
N PHE A 81 10.10 8.29 -4.52
CA PHE A 81 10.60 7.82 -3.21
C PHE A 81 11.36 6.49 -3.27
N ARG A 82 11.79 6.07 -4.46
CA ARG A 82 12.48 4.79 -4.71
C ARG A 82 13.97 5.02 -4.91
N LYS A 83 14.77 3.97 -4.68
CA LYS A 83 16.21 3.95 -4.94
C LYS A 83 16.57 3.82 -6.44
N GLU A 84 15.58 3.50 -7.26
CA GLU A 84 15.71 3.27 -8.69
C GLU A 84 14.75 4.15 -9.47
N GLY A 85 15.17 4.53 -10.68
CA GLY A 85 14.36 5.25 -11.65
C GLY A 85 14.71 6.73 -11.78
N LEU A 86 13.87 7.47 -12.49
CA LEU A 86 14.20 8.82 -12.94
C LEU A 86 13.72 9.89 -11.95
N GLU A 87 14.63 10.77 -11.53
CA GLU A 87 14.31 12.04 -10.87
C GLU A 87 14.22 13.13 -11.95
N ILE A 88 13.04 13.76 -12.09
CA ILE A 88 12.74 14.72 -13.16
C ILE A 88 12.68 16.13 -12.57
N VAL A 89 13.60 16.98 -13.04
CA VAL A 89 13.69 18.40 -12.66
C VAL A 89 13.27 19.25 -13.85
N GLU A 90 12.09 19.86 -13.74
CA GLU A 90 11.58 20.85 -14.68
C GLU A 90 11.44 22.22 -13.99
N PHE A 91 12.25 23.18 -14.41
CA PHE A 91 12.37 24.48 -13.75
C PHE A 91 12.19 25.65 -14.74
N PRO A 92 10.99 26.26 -14.80
CA PRO A 92 10.76 27.51 -15.52
C PRO A 92 11.37 28.69 -14.76
N VAL A 93 12.26 29.43 -15.43
CA VAL A 93 13.04 30.51 -14.84
C VAL A 93 12.21 31.79 -14.82
N LYS A 94 11.81 32.23 -13.63
CA LYS A 94 10.97 33.44 -13.46
C LYS A 94 11.76 34.75 -13.42
N LYS A 95 13.06 34.68 -13.13
CA LYS A 95 13.95 35.85 -12.97
C LYS A 95 15.34 35.50 -13.50
N SER A 96 16.01 36.44 -14.16
CA SER A 96 17.41 36.23 -14.54
C SER A 96 18.29 36.25 -13.28
N ASP A 97 19.02 35.18 -13.05
CA ASP A 97 19.91 35.03 -11.89
C ASP A 97 20.86 33.84 -12.10
N THR A 98 21.82 33.69 -11.20
CA THR A 98 22.59 32.45 -11.05
C THR A 98 21.85 31.49 -10.14
N TYR A 99 21.65 30.26 -10.59
CA TYR A 99 20.95 29.21 -9.86
C TYR A 99 21.91 28.07 -9.54
N THR A 100 21.85 27.56 -8.31
CA THR A 100 22.60 26.37 -7.90
C THR A 100 21.63 25.20 -7.73
N PHE A 101 21.89 24.13 -8.45
CA PHE A 101 21.20 22.84 -8.35
C PHE A 101 22.03 21.94 -7.46
N LYS A 102 21.48 21.62 -6.30
CA LYS A 102 22.09 20.78 -5.27
C LYS A 102 21.47 19.39 -5.36
N VAL A 103 22.24 18.41 -5.81
CA VAL A 103 21.84 17.00 -5.90
C VAL A 103 22.40 16.27 -4.69
N SER A 104 21.54 15.63 -3.90
CA SER A 104 21.96 14.86 -2.72
C SER A 104 21.05 13.64 -2.52
N PRO A 105 21.46 12.65 -1.72
CA PRO A 105 20.53 11.64 -1.23
C PRO A 105 19.42 12.29 -0.40
N PHE A 106 18.20 11.76 -0.52
CA PHE A 106 17.08 12.12 0.33
C PHE A 106 17.22 11.42 1.68
N ILE A 107 17.35 12.22 2.74
CA ILE A 107 17.45 11.71 4.11
C ILE A 107 16.25 12.23 4.90
N SER A 108 15.35 11.33 5.25
CA SER A 108 14.13 11.66 5.98
C SER A 108 14.43 12.42 7.28
N ARG A 109 13.68 13.51 7.53
CA ARG A 109 13.75 14.29 8.77
C ARG A 109 13.28 13.51 10.01
N TRP A 110 12.58 12.40 9.80
CA TRP A 110 12.03 11.58 10.88
C TRP A 110 13.06 10.61 11.47
N LEU A 111 14.15 10.33 10.74
CA LEU A 111 15.27 9.56 11.26
C LEU A 111 16.11 10.42 12.22
N LYS A 112 16.39 9.90 13.41
CA LYS A 112 17.16 10.58 14.45
C LYS A 112 18.35 9.73 14.92
N ASP A 113 19.31 10.40 15.54
CA ASP A 113 20.41 9.81 16.30
C ASP A 113 21.16 8.69 15.54
N SER A 114 21.43 7.56 16.21
CA SER A 114 22.17 6.42 15.65
C SER A 114 21.48 5.79 14.43
N VAL A 115 20.14 5.78 14.39
CA VAL A 115 19.38 5.26 13.25
C VAL A 115 19.61 6.13 12.01
N ARG A 116 19.61 7.45 12.18
CA ARG A 116 19.92 8.40 11.09
C ARG A 116 21.35 8.20 10.56
N GLN A 117 22.33 8.10 11.46
CA GLN A 117 23.71 7.93 11.04
C GLN A 117 23.96 6.58 10.38
N ASN A 118 23.37 5.51 10.89
CA ASN A 118 23.44 4.21 10.23
C ASN A 118 22.79 4.26 8.85
N PHE A 119 21.63 4.92 8.70
CA PHE A 119 21.02 5.12 7.39
C PHE A 119 21.95 5.86 6.43
N ILE A 120 22.55 6.98 6.86
CA ILE A 120 23.50 7.76 6.05
C ILE A 120 24.70 6.91 5.65
N ASN A 121 25.33 6.21 6.59
CA ASN A 121 26.52 5.41 6.32
C ASN A 121 26.29 4.26 5.34
N ASN A 122 25.04 3.82 5.17
CA ASN A 122 24.66 2.76 4.22
C ASN A 122 24.19 3.30 2.86
N ILE A 123 24.28 4.60 2.61
CA ILE A 123 24.03 5.17 1.28
C ILE A 123 25.30 5.02 0.46
N ASP A 124 25.22 4.17 -0.55
CA ASP A 124 26.25 3.96 -1.56
C ASP A 124 25.54 3.66 -2.88
N GLY A 125 25.51 4.65 -3.77
CA GLY A 125 24.83 4.55 -5.05
C GLY A 125 25.36 5.58 -6.05
N SER A 126 24.67 5.72 -7.17
CA SER A 126 25.08 6.66 -8.21
C SER A 126 23.88 7.25 -8.94
N TYR A 127 24.17 8.24 -9.79
CA TYR A 127 23.20 8.70 -10.76
C TYR A 127 23.84 9.07 -12.10
N ILE A 128 23.06 8.90 -13.15
CA ILE A 128 23.42 9.26 -14.52
C ILE A 128 22.60 10.47 -14.94
N VAL A 129 23.27 11.49 -15.50
CA VAL A 129 22.58 12.60 -16.16
C VAL A 129 22.03 12.08 -17.49
N GLU A 130 20.78 11.63 -17.50
CA GLU A 130 20.15 11.06 -18.69
C GLU A 130 19.74 12.14 -19.69
N LYS A 131 19.38 13.32 -19.20
CA LYS A 131 19.00 14.46 -20.03
C LYS A 131 19.34 15.77 -19.36
N PHE A 132 19.91 16.71 -20.09
CA PHE A 132 20.10 18.07 -19.63
C PHE A 132 19.99 19.07 -20.78
N LYS A 133 18.97 19.93 -20.72
CA LYS A 133 18.78 21.01 -21.70
C LYS A 133 18.22 22.26 -21.03
N VAL A 134 18.80 23.41 -21.36
CA VAL A 134 18.22 24.73 -21.11
C VAL A 134 17.54 25.18 -22.40
N PHE A 135 16.23 25.33 -22.36
CA PHE A 135 15.44 25.86 -23.46
C PHE A 135 15.34 27.38 -23.32
N SER A 136 15.63 28.10 -24.39
CA SER A 136 15.33 29.53 -24.48
C SER A 136 13.83 29.79 -24.35
N PRO A 137 13.37 31.04 -24.09
CA PRO A 137 11.94 31.34 -24.00
C PRO A 137 11.15 30.94 -25.26
N LYS A 138 11.77 31.07 -26.45
CA LYS A 138 11.17 30.69 -27.73
C LYS A 138 11.03 29.17 -27.85
N GLU A 139 12.08 28.42 -27.54
CA GLU A 139 12.04 26.95 -27.59
C GLU A 139 11.11 26.37 -26.52
N TYR A 140 11.10 26.95 -25.31
CA TYR A 140 10.20 26.51 -24.25
C TYR A 140 8.74 26.71 -24.65
N LYS A 141 8.40 27.85 -25.27
CA LYS A 141 7.05 28.10 -25.82
C LYS A 141 6.69 27.07 -26.90
N ALA A 142 7.63 26.69 -27.77
CA ALA A 142 7.42 25.66 -28.78
C ALA A 142 7.21 24.27 -28.15
N LEU A 143 8.00 23.92 -27.12
CA LEU A 143 7.87 22.67 -26.35
C LEU A 143 6.51 22.58 -25.66
N GLN A 144 6.05 23.65 -25.02
CA GLN A 144 4.73 23.71 -24.41
C GLN A 144 3.62 23.50 -25.43
N LYS A 145 3.71 24.15 -26.60
CA LYS A 145 2.74 23.97 -27.70
C LYS A 145 2.70 22.52 -28.18
N PHE A 146 3.86 21.89 -28.36
CA PHE A 146 3.97 20.49 -28.75
C PHE A 146 3.38 19.55 -27.68
N ARG A 147 3.76 19.70 -26.41
CA ARG A 147 3.24 18.90 -25.30
C ARG A 147 1.72 19.02 -25.17
N LYS A 148 1.19 20.24 -25.32
CA LYS A 148 -0.26 20.47 -25.32
C LYS A 148 -0.95 19.76 -26.49
N ALA A 149 -0.41 19.87 -27.71
CA ALA A 149 -0.99 19.17 -28.86
C ALA A 149 -0.97 17.64 -28.68
N GLN A 150 0.11 17.10 -28.10
CA GLN A 150 0.18 15.68 -27.75
C GLN A 150 -0.86 15.29 -26.69
N GLN A 151 -0.98 16.07 -25.62
CA GLN A 151 -1.99 15.85 -24.57
C GLN A 151 -3.42 15.89 -25.15
N ASP A 152 -3.73 16.92 -25.94
CA ASP A 152 -5.04 17.08 -26.57
C ASP A 152 -5.34 15.91 -27.53
N SER A 153 -4.33 15.41 -28.26
CA SER A 153 -4.46 14.22 -29.12
C SER A 153 -4.75 12.96 -28.31
N VAL A 154 -4.07 12.74 -27.19
CA VAL A 154 -4.31 11.58 -26.31
C VAL A 154 -5.71 11.66 -25.70
N ILE A 155 -6.11 12.83 -25.20
CA ILE A 155 -7.46 13.06 -24.66
C ILE A 155 -8.52 12.78 -25.74
N GLY A 156 -8.32 13.29 -26.96
CA GLY A 156 -9.25 13.04 -28.07
C GLY A 156 -9.35 11.55 -28.43
N TRP A 157 -8.22 10.82 -28.39
CA TRP A 157 -8.23 9.37 -28.59
C TRP A 157 -8.99 8.63 -27.48
N ILE A 158 -8.75 8.97 -26.20
CA ILE A 158 -9.47 8.39 -25.05
C ILE A 158 -10.97 8.67 -25.20
N GLN A 159 -11.37 9.93 -25.43
CA GLN A 159 -12.77 10.30 -25.60
C GLN A 159 -13.47 9.52 -26.72
N LYS A 160 -12.78 9.30 -27.85
CA LYS A 160 -13.32 8.54 -28.98
C LYS A 160 -13.43 7.04 -28.72
N LYS A 161 -12.59 6.49 -27.83
CA LYS A 161 -12.51 5.04 -27.56
C LYS A 161 -13.21 4.62 -26.26
N SER A 162 -13.48 5.55 -25.36
CA SER A 162 -14.17 5.30 -24.10
C SER A 162 -15.62 4.93 -24.32
N ILE A 163 -16.11 4.04 -23.46
CA ILE A 163 -17.53 3.73 -23.35
C ILE A 163 -18.07 4.56 -22.18
N PRO A 164 -18.97 5.52 -22.43
CA PRO A 164 -19.51 6.37 -21.38
C PRO A 164 -20.44 5.57 -20.48
N LEU A 165 -20.32 5.77 -19.17
CA LEU A 165 -21.24 5.24 -18.18
C LEU A 165 -22.32 6.29 -17.90
N SER A 166 -23.60 5.90 -17.96
CA SER A 166 -24.72 6.82 -17.73
C SER A 166 -25.02 7.01 -16.24
N SER A 167 -24.60 6.07 -15.39
CA SER A 167 -24.80 6.12 -13.94
C SER A 167 -23.79 5.24 -13.20
N VAL A 168 -23.52 5.58 -11.95
CA VAL A 168 -22.83 4.69 -10.99
C VAL A 168 -23.80 3.99 -10.05
N VAL A 169 -25.06 4.38 -10.05
CA VAL A 169 -26.06 3.91 -9.08
C VAL A 169 -26.60 2.55 -9.51
N ALA A 170 -26.65 1.62 -8.55
CA ALA A 170 -27.29 0.32 -8.66
C ALA A 170 -28.77 0.42 -9.10
N GLU A 171 -29.33 -0.68 -9.61
CA GLU A 171 -30.73 -0.80 -10.04
C GLU A 171 -31.17 0.21 -11.14
N THR A 172 -30.24 0.82 -11.88
CA THR A 172 -30.52 1.77 -12.99
C THR A 172 -30.43 1.14 -14.39
N GLY A 173 -30.33 -0.18 -14.48
CA GLY A 173 -30.15 -0.93 -15.73
C GLY A 173 -28.69 -1.03 -16.18
N PHE A 174 -28.45 -1.75 -17.29
CA PHE A 174 -27.10 -2.15 -17.74
C PHE A 174 -26.81 -1.88 -19.23
N SER A 175 -27.59 -1.03 -19.90
CA SER A 175 -27.44 -0.79 -21.34
C SER A 175 -26.06 -0.25 -21.72
N ASP A 176 -25.53 0.68 -20.93
CA ASP A 176 -24.17 1.25 -21.02
C ASP A 176 -23.05 0.27 -20.59
N LEU A 177 -23.39 -0.84 -19.91
CA LEU A 177 -22.47 -1.93 -19.55
C LEU A 177 -22.49 -3.10 -20.54
N SER A 178 -23.40 -3.09 -21.53
CA SER A 178 -23.62 -4.20 -22.46
C SER A 178 -22.36 -4.64 -23.21
N TYR A 179 -21.45 -3.72 -23.54
CA TYR A 179 -20.18 -4.02 -24.19
C TYR A 179 -19.28 -4.94 -23.36
N LEU A 180 -19.39 -4.89 -22.02
CA LEU A 180 -18.63 -5.75 -21.12
C LEU A 180 -19.00 -7.23 -21.27
N LYS A 181 -20.19 -7.57 -21.78
CA LYS A 181 -20.59 -8.97 -21.99
C LYS A 181 -19.64 -9.71 -22.92
N LEU A 182 -19.22 -9.04 -23.99
CA LEU A 182 -18.27 -9.60 -24.94
C LEU A 182 -16.85 -9.67 -24.34
N LEU A 183 -16.43 -8.61 -23.65
CA LEU A 183 -15.08 -8.55 -23.06
C LEU A 183 -14.87 -9.56 -21.92
N LEU A 184 -15.92 -9.86 -21.16
CA LEU A 184 -15.90 -10.72 -19.99
C LEU A 184 -16.46 -12.11 -20.28
N GLN A 185 -16.69 -12.45 -21.56
CA GLN A 185 -17.10 -13.79 -21.94
C GLN A 185 -16.07 -14.82 -21.47
N ASP A 186 -16.54 -15.90 -20.86
CA ASP A 186 -15.73 -17.00 -20.30
C ASP A 186 -14.73 -16.59 -19.19
N VAL A 187 -14.76 -15.34 -18.73
CA VAL A 187 -13.96 -14.88 -17.59
C VAL A 187 -14.58 -15.40 -16.30
N GLN A 188 -13.78 -16.10 -15.49
CA GLN A 188 -14.24 -16.68 -14.21
C GLN A 188 -14.00 -15.78 -13.00
N ILE A 189 -13.02 -14.87 -13.09
CA ILE A 189 -12.63 -13.98 -11.99
C ILE A 189 -12.46 -12.57 -12.53
N VAL A 190 -13.15 -11.61 -11.93
CA VAL A 190 -13.06 -10.18 -12.26
C VAL A 190 -12.53 -9.42 -11.04
N GLY A 191 -11.36 -8.80 -11.18
CA GLY A 191 -10.81 -7.90 -10.17
C GLY A 191 -11.44 -6.50 -10.26
N MET A 192 -11.98 -6.00 -9.16
CA MET A 192 -12.58 -4.65 -9.07
C MET A 192 -11.79 -3.77 -8.09
N GLY A 193 -10.72 -3.17 -8.60
CA GLY A 193 -9.89 -2.23 -7.85
C GLY A 193 -10.58 -0.89 -7.59
N GLU A 194 -10.00 -0.11 -6.69
CA GLU A 194 -10.44 1.23 -6.33
C GLU A 194 -9.25 2.16 -6.18
N THR A 195 -9.40 3.42 -6.61
CA THR A 195 -8.33 4.44 -6.49
C THR A 195 -8.29 5.07 -5.09
N SER A 196 -9.33 4.87 -4.29
CA SER A 196 -9.38 5.28 -2.88
C SER A 196 -10.40 4.45 -2.10
N HIS A 197 -10.20 4.34 -0.79
CA HIS A 197 -11.08 3.68 0.18
C HIS A 197 -12.23 4.56 0.70
N GLY A 198 -12.43 5.77 0.14
CA GLY A 198 -13.35 6.77 0.69
C GLY A 198 -14.27 7.44 -0.33
N THR A 199 -14.27 6.98 -1.59
CA THR A 199 -15.07 7.59 -2.65
C THR A 199 -16.39 6.83 -2.83
N LYS A 200 -17.50 7.48 -2.46
CA LYS A 200 -18.86 6.91 -2.53
C LYS A 200 -19.20 6.36 -3.91
N GLU A 201 -18.88 7.09 -4.97
CA GLU A 201 -19.20 6.75 -6.36
C GLU A 201 -18.48 5.46 -6.80
N ILE A 202 -17.28 5.19 -6.27
CA ILE A 202 -16.57 3.94 -6.56
C ILE A 202 -17.32 2.74 -5.98
N PHE A 203 -17.78 2.84 -4.73
CA PHE A 203 -18.56 1.76 -4.11
C PHE A 203 -19.92 1.56 -4.76
N GLN A 204 -20.60 2.64 -5.13
CA GLN A 204 -21.84 2.55 -5.92
C GLN A 204 -21.59 1.85 -7.26
N MET A 205 -20.52 2.22 -7.97
CA MET A 205 -20.18 1.59 -9.24
C MET A 205 -19.81 0.11 -9.08
N LYS A 206 -19.10 -0.27 -8.00
CA LYS A 206 -18.79 -1.68 -7.68
C LYS A 206 -20.06 -2.48 -7.38
N HIS A 207 -21.01 -1.90 -6.66
CA HIS A 207 -22.33 -2.52 -6.45
C HIS A 207 -23.05 -2.71 -7.79
N ARG A 208 -23.17 -1.66 -8.62
CA ARG A 208 -23.79 -1.75 -9.94
C ARG A 208 -23.13 -2.79 -10.84
N MET A 209 -21.80 -2.86 -10.82
CA MET A 209 -21.03 -3.87 -11.55
C MET A 209 -21.28 -5.28 -11.02
N LEU A 210 -21.37 -5.47 -9.70
CA LEU A 210 -21.76 -6.74 -9.10
C LEU A 210 -23.12 -7.20 -9.63
N GLU A 211 -24.11 -6.31 -9.68
CA GLU A 211 -25.43 -6.67 -10.21
C GLU A 211 -25.36 -7.16 -11.66
N PHE A 212 -24.63 -6.43 -12.51
CA PHE A 212 -24.44 -6.79 -13.91
C PHE A 212 -23.76 -8.16 -14.03
N LEU A 213 -22.66 -8.38 -13.31
CA LEU A 213 -21.93 -9.65 -13.33
C LEU A 213 -22.80 -10.81 -12.85
N VAL A 214 -23.61 -10.60 -11.83
CA VAL A 214 -24.51 -11.63 -11.29
C VAL A 214 -25.66 -11.92 -12.24
N LYS A 215 -26.40 -10.89 -12.66
CA LYS A 215 -27.65 -11.02 -13.43
C LYS A 215 -27.40 -11.39 -14.89
N GLU A 216 -26.38 -10.80 -15.51
CA GLU A 216 -26.14 -10.93 -16.95
C GLU A 216 -25.01 -11.92 -17.29
N MET A 217 -24.06 -12.12 -16.38
CA MET A 217 -22.84 -12.90 -16.63
C MET A 217 -22.72 -14.16 -15.75
N GLY A 218 -23.67 -14.41 -14.83
CA GLY A 218 -23.75 -15.65 -14.06
C GLY A 218 -22.74 -15.79 -12.92
N PHE A 219 -22.11 -14.71 -12.46
CA PHE A 219 -21.22 -14.75 -11.30
C PHE A 219 -22.00 -15.02 -10.01
N THR A 220 -21.47 -15.88 -9.13
CA THR A 220 -22.15 -16.31 -7.89
C THR A 220 -21.30 -16.11 -6.62
N LEU A 221 -20.16 -15.44 -6.72
CA LEU A 221 -19.26 -15.22 -5.58
C LEU A 221 -18.73 -13.79 -5.62
N PHE A 222 -18.96 -13.04 -4.56
CA PHE A 222 -18.38 -11.73 -4.33
C PHE A 222 -17.31 -11.82 -3.25
N GLY A 223 -16.08 -11.44 -3.61
CA GLY A 223 -14.94 -11.34 -2.69
C GLY A 223 -14.59 -9.89 -2.40
N ILE A 224 -14.36 -9.57 -1.13
CA ILE A 224 -13.91 -8.24 -0.68
C ILE A 224 -12.61 -8.34 0.10
N GLU A 225 -11.77 -7.31 0.00
CA GLU A 225 -10.54 -7.13 0.78
C GLU A 225 -10.87 -6.85 2.26
N ALA A 226 -11.36 -7.89 2.93
CA ALA A 226 -11.71 -7.88 4.34
C ALA A 226 -11.46 -9.27 4.95
N SER A 227 -11.55 -9.35 6.27
CA SER A 227 -11.32 -10.57 7.04
C SER A 227 -12.17 -11.74 6.54
N HIS A 228 -11.53 -12.83 6.13
CA HIS A 228 -12.23 -14.04 5.70
C HIS A 228 -13.24 -14.55 6.75
N ILE A 229 -12.80 -14.60 8.00
CA ILE A 229 -13.62 -15.02 9.15
C ILE A 229 -14.67 -13.95 9.46
N GLY A 230 -14.25 -12.68 9.51
CA GLY A 230 -15.12 -11.56 9.88
C GLY A 230 -16.24 -11.31 8.86
N CYS A 231 -16.11 -11.77 7.62
CA CYS A 231 -17.17 -11.71 6.62
C CYS A 231 -18.19 -12.86 6.72
N GLN A 232 -18.00 -13.87 7.58
CA GLN A 232 -18.96 -14.97 7.71
C GLN A 232 -20.37 -14.48 8.12
N PRO A 233 -20.53 -13.54 9.07
CA PRO A 233 -21.85 -12.97 9.38
C PRO A 233 -22.52 -12.28 8.19
N ILE A 234 -21.75 -11.61 7.33
CA ILE A 234 -22.27 -11.01 6.08
C ILE A 234 -22.82 -12.08 5.17
N ASN A 235 -22.07 -13.16 4.95
CA ASN A 235 -22.51 -14.27 4.11
C ASN A 235 -23.76 -14.97 4.68
N ASP A 236 -23.80 -15.15 6.00
CA ASP A 236 -24.95 -15.74 6.69
C ASP A 236 -26.20 -14.84 6.58
N TYR A 237 -26.05 -13.52 6.63
CA TYR A 237 -27.13 -12.56 6.34
C TYR A 237 -27.57 -12.65 4.87
N VAL A 238 -26.63 -12.59 3.93
CA VAL A 238 -26.91 -12.61 2.49
C VAL A 238 -27.60 -13.90 2.03
N LEU A 239 -27.27 -15.05 2.63
CA LEU A 239 -27.87 -16.34 2.26
C LEU A 239 -29.14 -16.67 3.01
N TYR A 240 -29.25 -16.27 4.28
CA TYR A 240 -30.27 -16.79 5.21
C TYR A 240 -31.02 -15.70 5.99
N GLY A 241 -30.67 -14.42 5.83
CA GLY A 241 -31.27 -13.31 6.57
C GLY A 241 -30.99 -13.34 8.08
N LYS A 242 -29.87 -13.93 8.50
CA LYS A 242 -29.51 -14.00 9.92
C LYS A 242 -29.02 -12.65 10.43
N GLY A 243 -29.63 -12.16 11.52
CA GLY A 243 -29.28 -10.87 12.12
C GLY A 243 -29.72 -9.68 11.26
N ASN A 244 -28.97 -8.58 11.29
CA ASN A 244 -29.17 -7.42 10.42
C ASN A 244 -27.90 -7.09 9.63
N SER A 245 -28.07 -6.35 8.53
CA SER A 245 -27.00 -6.01 7.58
C SER A 245 -25.85 -5.22 8.23
N ARG A 246 -26.17 -4.30 9.14
CA ARG A 246 -25.19 -3.41 9.80
C ARG A 246 -24.29 -4.12 10.78
N ASP A 247 -24.85 -4.95 11.64
CA ASP A 247 -24.06 -5.77 12.58
C ASP A 247 -23.22 -6.80 11.82
N ALA A 248 -23.80 -7.40 10.78
CA ALA A 248 -23.09 -8.33 9.92
C ALA A 248 -21.89 -7.67 9.24
N LEU A 249 -22.07 -6.46 8.67
CA LEU A 249 -20.99 -5.68 8.07
C LEU A 249 -19.95 -5.22 9.10
N SER A 250 -20.36 -4.83 10.30
CA SER A 250 -19.42 -4.37 11.32
C SER A 250 -18.48 -5.50 11.79
N ALA A 251 -18.93 -6.76 11.69
CA ALA A 251 -18.15 -7.92 12.13
C ALA A 251 -16.83 -8.14 11.36
N GLN A 252 -16.69 -7.62 10.13
CA GLN A 252 -15.44 -7.77 9.38
C GLN A 252 -14.27 -6.93 9.93
N GLY A 253 -14.56 -5.92 10.77
CA GLY A 253 -13.56 -5.21 11.57
C GLY A 253 -12.81 -4.06 10.88
N PHE A 254 -13.09 -3.77 9.61
CA PHE A 254 -12.53 -2.62 8.88
C PHE A 254 -13.56 -1.50 8.77
N TRP A 255 -13.19 -0.33 9.31
CA TRP A 255 -14.04 0.86 9.24
C TRP A 255 -14.31 1.32 7.81
N ILE A 256 -13.38 1.07 6.89
CA ILE A 256 -13.46 1.45 5.47
C ILE A 256 -14.73 0.90 4.81
N TRP A 257 -15.12 -0.33 5.18
CA TRP A 257 -16.29 -0.98 4.60
C TRP A 257 -17.58 -0.60 5.30
N ASN A 258 -17.54 0.02 6.49
CA ASN A 258 -18.72 0.39 7.27
C ASN A 258 -19.38 1.67 6.73
N VAL A 259 -19.86 1.60 5.49
CA VAL A 259 -20.50 2.70 4.77
C VAL A 259 -21.81 2.26 4.13
N GLU A 260 -22.73 3.21 3.94
CA GLU A 260 -24.08 2.95 3.41
C GLU A 260 -24.04 2.25 2.05
N SER A 261 -23.13 2.62 1.14
CA SER A 261 -23.03 1.99 -0.18
C SER A 261 -22.70 0.50 -0.13
N VAL A 262 -22.01 0.02 0.92
CA VAL A 262 -21.74 -1.40 1.11
C VAL A 262 -22.93 -2.10 1.77
N ILE A 263 -23.66 -1.41 2.66
CA ILE A 263 -24.95 -1.89 3.19
C ILE A 263 -25.95 -2.10 2.06
N ASP A 264 -26.12 -1.11 1.18
CA ASP A 264 -27.01 -1.20 0.01
C ASP A 264 -26.70 -2.43 -0.85
N MET A 265 -25.42 -2.70 -1.06
CA MET A 265 -24.94 -3.88 -1.80
C MET A 265 -25.28 -5.20 -1.09
N ILE A 266 -25.02 -5.28 0.22
CA ILE A 266 -25.34 -6.47 1.03
C ILE A 266 -26.84 -6.74 1.05
N GLU A 267 -27.66 -5.70 1.20
CA GLU A 267 -29.12 -5.79 1.21
C GLU A 267 -29.67 -6.19 -0.16
N TRP A 268 -29.10 -5.65 -1.25
CA TRP A 268 -29.41 -6.11 -2.59
C TRP A 268 -29.08 -7.60 -2.78
N MET A 269 -27.90 -8.06 -2.33
CA MET A 269 -27.52 -9.48 -2.43
C MET A 269 -28.50 -10.38 -1.68
N TYR A 270 -28.91 -9.98 -0.47
CA TYR A 270 -29.94 -10.67 0.29
C TYR A 270 -31.28 -10.73 -0.47
N ARG A 271 -31.76 -9.59 -0.99
CA ARG A 271 -33.00 -9.53 -1.81
C ARG A 271 -32.92 -10.44 -3.03
N TYR A 272 -31.83 -10.37 -3.78
CA TYR A 272 -31.60 -11.21 -4.97
C TYR A 272 -31.63 -12.71 -4.60
N ASN A 273 -30.89 -13.10 -3.57
CA ASN A 273 -30.81 -14.51 -3.14
C ASN A 273 -32.14 -15.12 -2.70
N LYS A 274 -33.10 -14.32 -2.22
CA LYS A 274 -34.45 -14.80 -1.89
C LYS A 274 -35.28 -15.18 -3.11
N THR A 275 -34.94 -14.65 -4.28
CA THR A 275 -35.74 -14.78 -5.50
C THR A 275 -35.21 -15.84 -6.47
N VAL A 276 -34.03 -16.38 -6.21
CA VAL A 276 -33.34 -17.32 -7.10
C VAL A 276 -33.13 -18.69 -6.47
N ALA A 277 -32.98 -19.71 -7.31
CA ALA A 277 -32.60 -21.05 -6.87
C ALA A 277 -31.22 -21.07 -6.20
N ASP A 278 -30.99 -22.02 -5.31
CA ASP A 278 -29.75 -22.14 -4.52
C ASP A 278 -28.47 -22.13 -5.38
N ALA A 279 -28.50 -22.75 -6.56
CA ALA A 279 -27.36 -22.78 -7.49
C ALA A 279 -26.96 -21.40 -8.05
N LYS A 280 -27.87 -20.41 -8.00
CA LYS A 280 -27.64 -19.04 -8.49
C LYS A 280 -27.44 -18.03 -7.37
N LYS A 281 -27.51 -18.44 -6.11
CA LYS A 281 -27.29 -17.54 -4.98
C LYS A 281 -25.88 -17.00 -4.98
N VAL A 282 -25.74 -15.70 -4.75
CA VAL A 282 -24.47 -15.01 -4.58
C VAL A 282 -23.98 -15.18 -3.16
N LYS A 283 -22.76 -15.65 -3.00
CA LYS A 283 -22.07 -15.76 -1.70
C LYS A 283 -21.17 -14.54 -1.50
N PHE A 284 -21.00 -14.15 -0.24
CA PHE A 284 -20.10 -13.08 0.17
C PHE A 284 -18.89 -13.70 0.90
N ILE A 285 -17.66 -13.35 0.51
CA ILE A 285 -16.46 -13.82 1.21
C ILE A 285 -15.48 -12.67 1.44
N GLY A 286 -14.78 -12.72 2.58
CA GLY A 286 -13.54 -11.98 2.76
C GLY A 286 -12.39 -12.79 2.16
N ILE A 287 -11.48 -12.12 1.47
CA ILE A 287 -10.29 -12.76 0.88
C ILE A 287 -9.01 -12.50 1.68
N ASP A 288 -9.07 -11.60 2.65
CA ASP A 288 -7.91 -11.19 3.42
C ASP A 288 -7.75 -12.02 4.70
N THR A 289 -6.51 -12.19 5.12
CA THR A 289 -6.09 -13.00 6.26
C THR A 289 -5.78 -12.14 7.47
N GLN A 290 -6.19 -10.88 7.47
CA GLN A 290 -5.86 -9.96 8.56
C GLN A 290 -6.39 -10.41 9.93
N THR A 291 -5.77 -9.90 10.98
CA THR A 291 -6.09 -10.22 12.38
C THR A 291 -7.33 -9.49 12.93
N ASN A 292 -8.08 -8.78 12.08
CA ASN A 292 -9.29 -8.05 12.47
C ASN A 292 -10.55 -8.92 12.29
N GLY A 293 -11.60 -8.64 13.05
CA GLY A 293 -12.89 -9.35 12.91
C GLY A 293 -12.85 -10.83 13.29
N LEU A 294 -11.92 -11.23 14.17
CA LEU A 294 -11.68 -12.63 14.54
C LEU A 294 -12.43 -13.09 15.80
N GLU A 295 -13.16 -12.20 16.47
CA GLU A 295 -13.84 -12.44 17.75
C GLU A 295 -14.73 -13.70 17.73
N LEU A 296 -15.50 -13.88 16.67
CA LEU A 296 -16.37 -15.05 16.52
C LEU A 296 -15.57 -16.35 16.37
N ALA A 297 -14.43 -16.34 15.66
CA ALA A 297 -13.59 -17.51 15.54
C ALA A 297 -12.88 -17.84 16.86
N TYR A 298 -12.37 -16.84 17.58
CA TYR A 298 -11.76 -17.04 18.89
C TYR A 298 -12.74 -17.70 19.85
N LYS A 299 -13.92 -17.12 19.99
CA LYS A 299 -14.97 -17.67 20.85
C LYS A 299 -15.36 -19.09 20.42
N LYS A 300 -15.51 -19.33 19.11
CA LYS A 300 -15.87 -20.66 18.60
C LYS A 300 -14.80 -21.70 18.88
N ILE A 301 -13.51 -21.38 18.73
CA ILE A 301 -12.41 -22.30 19.02
C ILE A 301 -12.32 -22.55 20.53
N GLU A 302 -12.43 -21.51 21.36
CA GLU A 302 -12.47 -21.65 22.83
C GLU A 302 -13.61 -22.54 23.30
N ASP A 303 -14.83 -22.28 22.82
CA ASP A 303 -16.03 -23.05 23.17
C ASP A 303 -15.89 -24.51 22.71
N TYR A 304 -15.31 -24.75 21.54
CA TYR A 304 -15.05 -26.09 21.02
C TYR A 304 -14.05 -26.88 21.88
N ILE A 305 -12.94 -26.24 22.27
CA ILE A 305 -11.93 -26.85 23.14
C ILE A 305 -12.55 -27.16 24.51
N LYS A 306 -13.29 -26.22 25.12
CA LYS A 306 -14.01 -26.43 26.38
C LYS A 306 -15.01 -27.59 26.30
N LYS A 307 -15.85 -27.61 25.26
CA LYS A 307 -16.85 -28.66 25.00
C LYS A 307 -16.22 -30.06 24.89
N THR A 308 -15.09 -30.16 24.20
CA THR A 308 -14.43 -31.45 23.95
C THR A 308 -13.58 -31.96 25.12
N LYS A 309 -13.46 -31.16 26.19
CA LYS A 309 -12.65 -31.42 27.40
C LYS A 309 -11.20 -31.70 27.03
N PRO A 310 -10.34 -30.67 26.98
CA PRO A 310 -8.99 -30.81 26.44
C PRO A 310 -8.21 -31.88 27.20
N HIS A 311 -7.33 -32.57 26.49
CA HIS A 311 -6.41 -33.51 27.13
C HIS A 311 -5.47 -32.71 28.05
N PRO A 312 -5.09 -33.21 29.24
CA PRO A 312 -4.18 -32.51 30.16
C PRO A 312 -2.84 -32.08 29.54
N LEU A 313 -2.42 -32.71 28.45
CA LEU A 313 -1.20 -32.40 27.71
C LEU A 313 -1.33 -31.22 26.73
N LEU A 314 -2.50 -30.60 26.61
CA LEU A 314 -2.61 -29.31 25.92
C LEU A 314 -2.12 -28.23 26.88
N GLU A 315 -0.81 -27.98 26.88
CA GLU A 315 -0.11 -27.03 27.76
C GLU A 315 -0.39 -25.54 27.42
N VAL A 316 -1.45 -25.27 26.65
CA VAL A 316 -1.77 -23.93 26.16
C VAL A 316 -3.19 -23.56 26.56
N HIS A 317 -3.30 -22.43 27.26
CA HIS A 317 -4.57 -21.78 27.58
C HIS A 317 -5.05 -20.99 26.36
N VAL A 318 -5.94 -21.60 25.57
CA VAL A 318 -6.40 -21.07 24.26
C VAL A 318 -7.01 -19.67 24.37
N ASP A 319 -7.72 -19.38 25.45
CA ASP A 319 -8.25 -18.05 25.77
C ASP A 319 -7.15 -17.01 25.95
N LEU A 320 -6.07 -17.35 26.68
CA LEU A 320 -4.91 -16.46 26.83
C LEU A 320 -4.19 -16.24 25.50
N VAL A 321 -4.08 -17.26 24.64
CA VAL A 321 -3.50 -17.10 23.28
C VAL A 321 -4.25 -16.03 22.50
N PHE A 322 -5.58 -16.11 22.47
CA PHE A 322 -6.38 -15.16 21.72
C PHE A 322 -6.42 -13.77 22.36
N GLN A 323 -6.39 -13.66 23.69
CA GLN A 323 -6.22 -12.38 24.39
C GLN A 323 -4.89 -11.71 24.01
N ASN A 324 -3.80 -12.46 24.01
CA ASN A 324 -2.48 -11.95 23.63
C ASN A 324 -2.45 -11.49 22.17
N ILE A 325 -3.07 -12.26 21.26
CA ILE A 325 -3.18 -11.86 19.85
C ILE A 325 -3.93 -10.54 19.67
N LYS A 326 -5.04 -10.35 20.40
CA LYS A 326 -5.80 -9.09 20.36
C LYS A 326 -4.99 -7.89 20.87
N ALA A 327 -4.07 -8.13 21.79
CA ALA A 327 -3.23 -7.11 22.41
C ALA A 327 -1.96 -6.77 21.60
N ILE A 328 -1.74 -7.38 20.42
CA ILE A 328 -0.57 -7.13 19.58
C ILE A 328 -0.53 -5.66 19.14
N THR A 329 0.44 -4.91 19.67
CA THR A 329 0.79 -3.56 19.21
C THR A 329 2.12 -3.55 18.45
N ASP A 330 3.08 -4.37 18.88
CA ASP A 330 4.34 -4.61 18.17
C ASP A 330 4.28 -5.87 17.32
N ARG A 331 4.64 -5.73 16.05
CA ARG A 331 4.65 -6.79 15.03
C ARG A 331 6.08 -7.11 14.56
N SER A 332 7.09 -6.70 15.33
CA SER A 332 8.50 -6.94 15.03
C SER A 332 8.85 -8.43 15.02
N ASP A 333 8.37 -9.17 16.03
CA ASP A 333 8.55 -10.62 16.19
C ASP A 333 7.30 -11.24 16.83
N LEU A 334 6.62 -12.13 16.11
CA LEU A 334 5.44 -12.86 16.63
C LEU A 334 5.71 -14.36 16.80
N SER A 335 6.96 -14.77 17.03
CA SER A 335 7.35 -16.19 17.08
C SER A 335 6.61 -16.97 18.17
N ASP A 336 6.48 -16.40 19.37
CA ASP A 336 5.77 -17.05 20.48
C ASP A 336 4.27 -17.24 20.18
N HIS A 337 3.63 -16.23 19.58
CA HIS A 337 2.23 -16.30 19.16
C HIS A 337 2.02 -17.42 18.14
N ARG A 338 2.91 -17.53 17.14
CA ARG A 338 2.86 -18.64 16.17
C ARG A 338 3.06 -19.98 16.85
N GLN A 339 4.05 -20.12 17.72
CA GLN A 339 4.33 -21.38 18.41
C GLN A 339 3.10 -21.85 19.20
N GLN A 340 2.46 -20.96 19.96
CA GLN A 340 1.23 -21.28 20.70
C GLN A 340 0.09 -21.72 19.78
N LEU A 341 -0.14 -21.01 18.67
CA LEU A 341 -1.18 -21.40 17.70
C LEU A 341 -0.88 -22.75 17.03
N TYR A 342 0.39 -23.03 16.71
CA TYR A 342 0.82 -24.31 16.15
C TYR A 342 0.67 -25.46 17.16
N THR A 343 0.84 -25.20 18.46
CA THR A 343 0.53 -26.18 19.51
C THR A 343 -0.96 -26.52 19.52
N VAL A 344 -1.84 -25.51 19.44
CA VAL A 344 -3.30 -25.75 19.32
C VAL A 344 -3.64 -26.50 18.04
N LEU A 345 -3.01 -26.14 16.91
CA LEU A 345 -3.21 -26.81 15.63
C LEU A 345 -2.80 -28.29 15.70
N SER A 346 -1.62 -28.57 16.27
CA SER A 346 -1.09 -29.92 16.45
C SER A 346 -2.01 -30.76 17.35
N TYR A 347 -2.52 -30.17 18.43
CA TYR A 347 -3.50 -30.81 19.30
C TYR A 347 -4.76 -31.23 18.51
N LEU A 348 -5.32 -30.33 17.69
CA LEU A 348 -6.50 -30.63 16.87
C LEU A 348 -6.22 -31.76 15.85
N PHE A 349 -5.03 -31.78 15.25
CA PHE A 349 -4.65 -32.83 14.29
C PHE A 349 -4.46 -34.19 14.95
N VAL A 350 -3.65 -34.27 15.99
CA VAL A 350 -3.33 -35.55 16.67
C VAL A 350 -4.59 -36.18 17.29
N ASN A 351 -5.57 -35.37 17.67
CA ASN A 351 -6.79 -35.83 18.33
C ASN A 351 -8.02 -35.87 17.41
N GLU A 352 -7.86 -35.81 16.07
CA GLU A 352 -8.97 -35.69 15.11
C GLU A 352 -10.13 -36.66 15.40
N MET A 353 -9.85 -37.96 15.46
CA MET A 353 -10.90 -38.99 15.64
C MET A 353 -11.69 -38.82 16.95
N ASN A 354 -10.99 -38.54 18.05
CA ASN A 354 -11.59 -38.32 19.36
C ASN A 354 -12.44 -37.03 19.37
N LEU A 355 -11.91 -35.97 18.78
CA LEU A 355 -12.58 -34.67 18.69
C LEU A 355 -13.84 -34.73 17.81
N ILE A 356 -13.79 -35.44 16.68
CA ILE A 356 -14.96 -35.69 15.82
C ILE A 356 -16.02 -36.50 16.59
N THR A 357 -15.61 -37.53 17.34
CA THR A 357 -16.54 -38.36 18.14
C THR A 357 -17.25 -37.54 19.22
N LYS A 358 -16.56 -36.58 19.83
CA LYS A 358 -17.14 -35.65 20.83
C LYS A 358 -17.89 -34.46 20.22
N SER A 359 -17.91 -34.33 18.90
CA SER A 359 -18.53 -33.21 18.19
C SER A 359 -19.18 -33.67 16.87
N SER A 360 -18.71 -33.17 15.73
CA SER A 360 -19.06 -33.66 14.40
C SER A 360 -17.92 -33.34 13.43
N ARG A 361 -17.83 -34.10 12.33
CA ARG A 361 -16.85 -33.85 11.25
C ARG A 361 -16.95 -32.43 10.70
N LYS A 362 -18.18 -31.90 10.54
CA LYS A 362 -18.43 -30.54 10.04
C LYS A 362 -17.92 -29.47 11.01
N GLU A 363 -18.21 -29.64 12.30
CA GLU A 363 -17.76 -28.70 13.34
C GLU A 363 -16.24 -28.69 13.46
N TYR A 364 -15.62 -29.87 13.54
CA TYR A 364 -14.16 -30.04 13.57
C TYR A 364 -13.46 -29.33 12.40
N HIS A 365 -13.86 -29.61 11.16
CA HIS A 365 -13.25 -28.98 9.99
C HIS A 365 -13.43 -27.47 9.97
N LYS A 366 -14.57 -26.95 10.46
CA LYS A 366 -14.79 -25.51 10.55
C LYS A 366 -13.87 -24.87 11.58
N VAL A 367 -13.65 -25.52 12.73
CA VAL A 367 -12.72 -25.05 13.78
C VAL A 367 -11.28 -25.06 13.26
N LEU A 368 -10.89 -26.14 12.58
CA LEU A 368 -9.58 -26.28 11.98
C LEU A 368 -9.30 -25.22 10.90
N ALA A 369 -10.29 -24.94 10.04
CA ALA A 369 -10.20 -23.92 9.00
C ALA A 369 -10.03 -22.51 9.60
N ASP A 370 -10.82 -22.16 10.62
CA ASP A 370 -10.71 -20.86 11.29
C ASP A 370 -9.34 -20.70 11.97
N LEU A 371 -8.86 -21.74 12.67
CA LEU A 371 -7.53 -21.71 13.31
C LEU A 371 -6.41 -21.50 12.29
N ARG A 372 -6.46 -22.20 11.15
CA ARG A 372 -5.49 -22.02 10.05
C ARG A 372 -5.50 -20.60 9.50
N LYS A 373 -6.66 -19.96 9.41
CA LYS A 373 -6.78 -18.57 8.96
C LYS A 373 -6.22 -17.58 9.99
N ILE A 374 -6.42 -17.84 11.27
CA ILE A 374 -5.79 -17.06 12.34
C ILE A 374 -4.25 -17.18 12.26
N ILE A 375 -3.72 -18.39 12.07
CA ILE A 375 -2.28 -18.63 11.89
C ILE A 375 -1.74 -17.84 10.70
N GLN A 376 -2.40 -17.95 9.55
CA GLN A 376 -2.01 -17.22 8.34
C GLN A 376 -1.95 -15.70 8.59
N GLY A 377 -2.90 -15.15 9.33
CA GLY A 377 -2.91 -13.73 9.70
C GLY A 377 -1.73 -13.31 10.58
N ILE A 378 -1.36 -14.14 11.54
CA ILE A 378 -0.20 -13.89 12.40
C ILE A 378 1.11 -14.01 11.63
N GLU A 379 1.21 -14.94 10.68
CA GLU A 379 2.38 -15.08 9.80
C GLU A 379 2.57 -13.85 8.91
N VAL A 380 1.50 -13.34 8.30
CA VAL A 380 1.53 -12.10 7.49
C VAL A 380 1.85 -10.87 8.33
N ALA A 381 1.41 -10.86 9.60
CA ALA A 381 1.69 -9.78 10.52
C ALA A 381 3.15 -9.77 11.01
N ASP A 382 3.82 -10.93 11.08
CA ASP A 382 5.18 -11.03 11.63
C ASP A 382 6.27 -10.49 10.69
N ARG A 383 6.86 -9.35 11.05
CA ARG A 383 7.95 -8.74 10.28
C ARG A 383 9.22 -9.59 10.27
N LYS A 384 9.55 -10.27 11.37
CA LYS A 384 10.74 -11.13 11.45
C LYS A 384 10.63 -12.31 10.50
N LEU A 385 9.44 -12.92 10.38
CA LEU A 385 9.19 -13.99 9.43
C LEU A 385 9.25 -13.49 7.98
N ARG A 386 8.57 -12.38 7.65
CA ARG A 386 8.55 -11.83 6.28
C ARG A 386 9.95 -11.50 5.77
N ASN A 387 10.78 -10.86 6.61
CA ASN A 387 12.15 -10.50 6.23
C ASN A 387 13.06 -11.72 5.94
N LYS A 388 12.71 -12.92 6.43
CA LYS A 388 13.44 -14.17 6.11
C LYS A 388 12.96 -14.84 4.83
N VAL A 389 11.76 -14.51 4.36
CA VAL A 389 11.15 -15.11 3.17
C VAL A 389 11.36 -14.22 1.94
N ASP A 390 11.34 -12.90 2.14
CA ASP A 390 11.50 -11.89 1.08
C ASP A 390 12.96 -11.43 0.86
N GLY A 391 13.90 -11.88 1.71
CA GLY A 391 15.34 -11.61 1.60
C GLY A 391 16.10 -12.88 1.27
#